data_AF-A0AAD5JDE6-F1
#
_entry.id   AF-A0AAD5JDE6-F1
#
_cell.length_a   1.000
_cell.length_b   1.000
_cell.length_c   1.000
_cell.angle_alpha   90.00
_cell.angle_beta   90.00
_cell.angle_gamma   90.00
#
_symmetry.space_group_name_H-M   'P 1'
#
loop_
_entity.id
_entity.type
_entity.pdbx_description
1 polymer ?
#
loop_
_entity_poly.entity_id
_entity_poly.type
_entity_poly.pdbx_seq_one_letter_code
_entity_poly.pdbx_strand_id
1 'polypeptide(L)'
;MSSSAKLGLFFVFSFIGHSLSLSSDQNPTPPPLPTVFDILPNFGLPPGLLPDSVVDYTLHDDGRFVVVLSGTCYIQFDYLVYYDKTITGKLGYGSITDLKGIQVQRFFLWFDVDEIKVDLPPSNSIYFLVGLINKKLDIGQFKTIHSCRDDKVSGSGCGSWSPVFQLPTPMDEVPMLLTE
;
A
#
# COMPACT_ATOMS: atom_id res chain seq x y z
N MET A 1 46.18 -76.87 -16.18
CA MET A 1 45.34 -76.35 -17.28
C MET A 1 43.90 -76.66 -16.93
N SER A 2 43.03 -75.63 -16.96
CA SER A 2 41.58 -75.63 -17.26
C SER A 2 40.71 -76.79 -16.71
N SER A 3 39.54 -76.63 -16.10
CA SER A 3 38.50 -75.62 -16.33
C SER A 3 37.31 -75.89 -15.36
N SER A 4 36.66 -74.81 -14.94
CA SER A 4 35.19 -74.62 -14.85
C SER A 4 34.30 -75.48 -13.94
N ALA A 5 33.72 -74.84 -12.92
CA ALA A 5 32.29 -74.95 -12.60
C ALA A 5 31.79 -73.68 -11.89
N LYS A 6 30.68 -73.12 -12.38
CA LYS A 6 29.98 -71.91 -11.90
C LYS A 6 28.85 -72.32 -10.95
N LEU A 7 28.49 -71.47 -9.98
CA LEU A 7 27.15 -71.19 -9.40
C LEU A 7 27.42 -70.57 -8.00
N GLY A 8 27.06 -69.34 -7.67
CA GLY A 8 25.75 -68.71 -7.84
C GLY A 8 25.21 -68.47 -6.42
N LEU A 9 25.24 -67.23 -5.94
CA LEU A 9 24.52 -66.85 -4.72
C LEU A 9 24.02 -65.41 -4.89
N PHE A 10 22.75 -65.28 -5.30
CA PHE A 10 22.01 -64.03 -5.32
C PHE A 10 21.64 -63.66 -3.88
N PHE A 11 22.25 -62.59 -3.36
CA PHE A 11 21.80 -61.94 -2.13
C PHE A 11 20.51 -61.19 -2.43
N VAL A 12 19.37 -61.76 -2.04
CA VAL A 12 18.07 -61.09 -2.10
C VAL A 12 18.03 -60.08 -0.95
N PHE A 13 18.28 -58.81 -1.25
CA PHE A 13 18.08 -57.72 -0.29
C PHE A 13 16.58 -57.63 0.04
N SER A 14 16.22 -58.04 1.25
CA SER A 14 14.88 -57.82 1.82
C SER A 14 14.70 -56.33 2.09
N PHE A 15 14.22 -55.59 1.09
CA PHE A 15 13.71 -54.24 1.27
C PHE A 15 12.33 -54.33 1.90
N ILE A 16 12.29 -54.26 3.23
CA ILE A 16 11.05 -54.07 3.99
C ILE A 16 10.57 -52.64 3.68
N GLY A 17 9.77 -52.51 2.62
CA GLY A 17 9.10 -51.27 2.24
C GLY A 17 8.12 -50.85 3.34
N HIS A 18 8.57 -49.99 4.24
CA HIS A 18 7.68 -49.24 5.13
C HIS A 18 7.01 -48.15 4.31
N SER A 19 5.74 -48.38 3.96
CA SER A 19 4.87 -47.38 3.36
C SER A 19 4.60 -46.31 4.42
N LEU A 20 5.35 -45.20 4.39
CA LEU A 20 4.96 -43.99 5.08
C LEU A 20 3.82 -43.35 4.27
N SER A 21 2.58 -43.63 4.66
CA SER A 21 1.41 -42.92 4.17
C SER A 21 1.43 -41.49 4.71
N LEU A 22 2.04 -40.57 3.97
CA LEU A 22 1.93 -39.14 4.22
C LEU A 22 0.55 -38.69 3.73
N SER A 23 -0.46 -38.76 4.58
CA SER A 23 -1.77 -38.14 4.33
C SER A 23 -1.61 -36.63 4.43
N SER A 24 -1.28 -36.00 3.31
CA SER A 24 -1.35 -34.56 3.13
C SER A 24 -2.83 -34.17 3.00
N ASP A 25 -3.48 -33.86 4.12
CA ASP A 25 -4.70 -33.07 4.14
C ASP A 25 -4.37 -31.65 3.64
N GLN A 26 -4.18 -31.50 2.33
CA GLN A 26 -4.27 -30.21 1.67
C GLN A 26 -5.69 -30.09 1.15
N ASN A 27 -6.59 -29.62 2.04
CA ASN A 27 -7.77 -28.92 1.56
C ASN A 27 -7.25 -27.67 0.82
N PRO A 28 -7.47 -27.51 -0.49
CA PRO A 28 -6.99 -26.33 -1.20
C PRO A 28 -7.71 -25.10 -0.66
N THR A 29 -7.02 -24.34 0.19
CA THR A 29 -7.48 -23.02 0.61
C THR A 29 -7.63 -22.18 -0.65
N PRO A 30 -8.83 -21.63 -0.95
CA PRO A 30 -8.99 -20.76 -2.11
C PRO A 30 -8.00 -19.58 -1.98
N PRO A 31 -7.42 -19.11 -3.10
CA PRO A 31 -6.49 -18.00 -3.07
C PRO A 31 -7.15 -16.81 -2.37
N PRO A 32 -6.42 -16.08 -1.51
CA PRO A 32 -6.98 -14.91 -0.83
C PRO A 32 -7.53 -13.94 -1.88
N LEU A 33 -8.74 -13.42 -1.61
CA LEU A 33 -9.36 -12.43 -2.47
C LEU A 33 -8.44 -11.20 -2.59
N PRO A 34 -8.32 -10.60 -3.79
CA PRO A 34 -7.48 -9.43 -3.97
C PRO A 34 -7.98 -8.28 -3.08
N THR A 35 -7.07 -7.60 -2.41
CA THR A 35 -7.39 -6.44 -1.59
C THR A 35 -7.60 -5.21 -2.49
N VAL A 36 -8.22 -4.15 -1.95
CA VAL A 36 -8.36 -2.89 -2.70
C VAL A 36 -7.00 -2.33 -3.14
N PHE A 37 -5.96 -2.52 -2.31
CA PHE A 37 -4.59 -2.08 -2.60
C PHE A 37 -3.96 -2.82 -3.79
N ASP A 38 -4.38 -4.06 -4.03
CA ASP A 38 -3.94 -4.86 -5.18
C ASP A 38 -4.67 -4.47 -6.47
N ILE A 39 -5.85 -3.87 -6.36
CA ILE A 39 -6.69 -3.49 -7.50
C ILE A 39 -6.28 -2.13 -8.06
N LEU A 40 -5.94 -1.15 -7.21
CA LEU A 40 -5.56 0.20 -7.64
C LEU A 40 -4.45 0.20 -8.72
N PRO A 41 -3.36 -0.59 -8.62
CA PRO A 41 -2.35 -0.66 -9.66
C PRO A 41 -2.85 -1.14 -11.02
N ASN A 42 -3.87 -2.00 -11.07
CA ASN A 42 -4.47 -2.46 -12.33
C ASN A 42 -5.16 -1.30 -13.08
N PHE A 43 -5.58 -0.26 -12.35
CA PHE A 43 -6.09 0.99 -12.89
C PHE A 43 -5.01 2.07 -13.03
N GLY A 44 -3.72 1.74 -12.89
CA GLY A 44 -2.63 2.72 -12.98
C GLY A 44 -2.59 3.71 -11.81
N LEU A 45 -3.22 3.36 -10.68
CA LEU A 45 -3.23 4.15 -9.46
C LEU A 45 -2.27 3.55 -8.43
N PRO A 46 -1.62 4.38 -7.60
CA PRO A 46 -0.70 3.89 -6.59
C PRO A 46 -1.47 3.16 -5.46
N PRO A 47 -0.90 2.09 -4.88
CA PRO A 47 -1.60 1.28 -3.87
C PRO A 47 -1.84 2.04 -2.56
N GLY A 48 -0.98 2.99 -2.19
CA GLY A 48 -1.09 3.78 -0.96
C GLY A 48 -2.01 5.00 -1.06
N LEU A 49 -2.96 4.99 -1.99
CA LEU A 49 -3.97 6.06 -2.11
C LEU A 49 -4.97 6.07 -0.95
N LEU A 50 -5.24 4.89 -0.41
CA LEU A 50 -6.17 4.65 0.69
C LEU A 50 -5.38 4.31 1.96
N PRO A 51 -5.93 4.62 3.16
CA PRO A 51 -5.30 4.25 4.43
C PRO A 51 -5.30 2.73 4.63
N ASP A 52 -4.46 2.24 5.54
CA ASP A 52 -4.45 0.83 5.98
C ASP A 52 -5.72 0.41 6.74
N SER A 53 -6.50 1.36 7.22
CA SER A 53 -7.70 1.16 8.06
C SER A 53 -8.93 0.65 7.31
N VAL A 54 -8.76 0.27 6.03
CA VAL A 54 -9.80 -0.35 5.20
C VAL A 54 -10.19 -1.70 5.79
N VAL A 55 -11.50 -1.86 6.05
CA VAL A 55 -12.07 -3.11 6.57
C VAL A 55 -12.83 -3.89 5.51
N ASP A 56 -13.36 -3.20 4.50
CA ASP A 56 -14.12 -3.83 3.42
C ASP A 56 -14.06 -2.97 2.15
N TYR A 57 -14.26 -3.61 0.99
CA TYR A 57 -14.43 -2.90 -0.26
C TYR A 57 -15.37 -3.66 -1.20
N THR A 58 -16.06 -2.92 -2.06
CA THR A 58 -16.84 -3.45 -3.17
C THR A 58 -16.47 -2.71 -4.44
N LEU A 59 -16.28 -3.45 -5.53
CA LEU A 59 -16.05 -2.92 -6.86
C LEU A 59 -17.08 -3.50 -7.82
N HIS A 60 -17.79 -2.63 -8.53
CA HIS A 60 -18.74 -3.00 -9.58
C HIS A 60 -18.07 -3.07 -10.95
N ASP A 61 -18.65 -3.83 -11.86
CA ASP A 61 -18.13 -4.02 -13.23
C ASP A 61 -17.99 -2.71 -14.02
N ASP A 62 -18.79 -1.69 -13.68
CA ASP A 62 -18.73 -0.38 -14.32
C ASP A 62 -17.70 0.58 -13.71
N GLY A 63 -16.89 0.09 -12.76
CA GLY A 63 -15.81 0.81 -12.09
C GLY A 63 -16.24 1.56 -10.83
N ARG A 64 -17.54 1.61 -10.49
CA ARG A 64 -17.98 2.20 -9.22
C ARG A 64 -17.48 1.38 -8.06
N PHE A 65 -16.99 2.04 -7.02
CA PHE A 65 -16.51 1.38 -5.81
C PHE A 65 -17.07 2.01 -4.54
N VAL A 66 -17.07 1.19 -3.50
CA VAL A 66 -17.31 1.59 -2.12
C VAL A 66 -16.19 1.00 -1.27
N VAL A 67 -15.52 1.83 -0.49
CA VAL A 67 -14.50 1.42 0.48
C VAL A 67 -15.00 1.80 1.86
N VAL A 68 -14.92 0.86 2.80
CA VAL A 68 -15.32 1.06 4.19
C VAL A 68 -14.09 1.01 5.07
N LEU A 69 -13.90 2.06 5.88
CA LEU A 69 -12.87 2.14 6.90
C LEU A 69 -13.42 1.72 8.26
N SER A 70 -12.53 1.29 9.15
CA SER A 70 -12.88 1.03 10.55
C SER A 70 -13.42 2.28 11.27
N GLY A 71 -12.97 3.46 10.86
CA GLY A 71 -13.43 4.77 11.34
C GLY A 71 -12.92 5.89 10.44
N THR A 72 -13.22 7.13 10.80
CA THR A 72 -12.64 8.31 10.13
C THR A 72 -11.13 8.35 10.33
N CYS A 73 -10.38 8.80 9.33
CA CYS A 73 -8.93 8.71 9.30
C CYS A 73 -8.30 10.02 8.84
N TYR A 74 -7.23 10.45 9.51
CA TYR A 74 -6.43 11.59 9.10
C TYR A 74 -5.02 11.13 8.74
N ILE A 75 -4.53 11.52 7.56
CA ILE A 75 -3.17 11.25 7.11
C ILE A 75 -2.47 12.57 6.80
N GLN A 76 -1.24 12.71 7.28
CA GLN A 76 -0.39 13.86 7.01
C GLN A 76 0.54 13.57 5.83
N PHE A 77 0.22 14.12 4.66
CA PHE A 77 1.12 14.22 3.52
C PHE A 77 1.77 15.62 3.51
N ASP A 78 1.99 16.21 2.33
CA ASP A 78 2.29 17.65 2.20
C ASP A 78 1.22 18.55 2.85
N TYR A 79 0.02 18.02 3.05
CA TYR A 79 -1.08 18.63 3.78
C TYR A 79 -1.92 17.54 4.46
N LEU A 80 -2.77 17.96 5.39
CA LEU A 80 -3.67 17.06 6.11
C LEU A 80 -4.80 16.61 5.18
N VAL A 81 -4.95 15.30 5.03
CA VAL A 81 -6.03 14.66 4.28
C VAL A 81 -6.91 13.92 5.28
N TYR A 82 -8.20 14.19 5.20
CA TYR A 82 -9.24 13.51 5.94
C TYR A 82 -9.94 12.50 5.04
N TYR A 83 -10.15 11.31 5.58
CA TYR A 83 -10.93 10.24 4.97
C TYR A 83 -12.12 9.94 5.88
N ASP A 84 -13.30 9.99 5.31
CA ASP A 84 -14.54 9.58 5.95
C ASP A 84 -14.61 8.04 6.04
N LYS A 85 -15.47 7.53 6.90
CA LYS A 85 -15.66 6.09 7.13
C LYS A 85 -16.07 5.35 5.86
N THR A 86 -16.78 6.01 4.94
CA THR A 86 -17.19 5.43 3.67
C THR A 86 -16.72 6.32 2.54
N ILE A 87 -15.94 5.74 1.65
CA ILE A 87 -15.40 6.41 0.47
C ILE A 87 -16.05 5.79 -0.75
N THR A 88 -16.56 6.63 -1.65
CA THR A 88 -17.19 6.17 -2.89
C THR A 88 -16.59 6.89 -4.08
N GLY A 89 -16.59 6.25 -5.23
CA GLY A 89 -16.19 6.89 -6.47
C GLY A 89 -16.27 5.93 -7.64
N LYS A 90 -15.69 6.33 -8.76
CA LYS A 90 -15.60 5.53 -9.97
C LYS A 90 -14.17 5.45 -10.46
N LEU A 91 -13.62 4.23 -10.47
CA LEU A 91 -12.30 3.92 -10.99
C LEU A 91 -12.29 3.99 -12.52
N GLY A 92 -11.31 4.72 -13.04
CA GLY A 92 -10.90 4.71 -14.43
C GLY A 92 -9.39 4.49 -14.50
N TYR A 93 -8.87 4.22 -15.70
CA TYR A 93 -7.43 4.12 -15.87
C TYR A 93 -6.77 5.48 -15.60
N GLY A 94 -5.83 5.51 -14.65
CA GLY A 94 -5.13 6.70 -14.16
C GLY A 94 -6.02 7.70 -13.42
N SER A 95 -7.26 7.36 -13.06
CA SER A 95 -8.18 8.33 -12.45
C SER A 95 -9.24 7.72 -11.53
N ILE A 96 -9.72 8.54 -10.59
CA ILE A 96 -10.92 8.30 -9.80
C ILE A 96 -11.82 9.50 -9.95
N THR A 97 -13.04 9.29 -10.42
CA THR A 97 -14.08 10.33 -10.62
C THR A 97 -15.23 10.14 -9.64
N ASP A 98 -16.10 11.14 -9.52
CA ASP A 98 -17.27 11.13 -8.62
C ASP A 98 -16.89 10.77 -7.16
N LEU A 99 -15.71 11.20 -6.74
CA LEU A 99 -15.13 10.84 -5.45
C LEU A 99 -15.85 11.57 -4.31
N LYS A 100 -16.18 10.82 -3.26
CA LYS A 100 -16.75 11.32 -2.00
C LYS A 100 -16.10 10.65 -0.80
N GLY A 101 -16.06 11.37 0.31
CA GLY A 101 -15.47 10.91 1.56
C GLY A 101 -13.97 11.18 1.69
N ILE A 102 -13.38 12.03 0.84
CA ILE A 102 -11.99 12.49 0.98
C ILE A 102 -11.97 14.01 0.96
N GLN A 103 -11.33 14.60 1.96
CA GLN A 103 -11.19 16.05 2.10
C GLN A 103 -9.75 16.45 2.36
N VAL A 104 -9.37 17.63 1.90
CA VAL A 104 -8.04 18.19 2.09
C VAL A 104 -8.13 19.52 2.83
N GLN A 105 -7.19 19.76 3.74
CA GLN A 105 -7.15 21.03 4.47
C GLN A 105 -6.30 22.07 3.72
N ARG A 106 -6.87 23.26 3.46
CA ARG A 106 -6.15 24.44 2.94
C ARG A 106 -6.61 25.71 3.63
N PHE A 107 -5.69 26.60 4.00
CA PHE A 107 -6.02 27.87 4.67
C PHE A 107 -7.01 27.69 5.83
N PHE A 108 -6.85 26.60 6.59
CA PHE A 108 -7.72 26.17 7.70
C PHE A 108 -9.16 25.76 7.32
N LEU A 109 -9.48 25.68 6.03
CA LEU A 109 -10.75 25.19 5.49
C LEU A 109 -10.60 23.78 4.93
N TRP A 110 -11.66 22.98 5.04
CA TRP A 110 -11.76 21.66 4.44
C TRP A 110 -12.41 21.75 3.07
N PHE A 111 -11.87 21.01 2.11
CA PHE A 111 -12.42 20.96 0.77
C PHE A 111 -12.53 19.52 0.27
N ASP A 112 -13.66 19.18 -0.33
CA ASP A 112 -13.90 17.87 -0.92
C ASP A 112 -13.04 17.64 -2.16
N VAL A 113 -12.51 16.42 -2.27
CA VAL A 113 -11.80 15.97 -3.46
C VAL A 113 -12.80 15.26 -4.36
N ASP A 114 -13.09 15.84 -5.52
CA ASP A 114 -14.05 15.30 -6.47
C ASP A 114 -13.41 14.33 -7.46
N GLU A 115 -12.12 14.51 -7.75
CA GLU A 115 -11.39 13.67 -8.70
C GLU A 115 -9.92 13.52 -8.30
N ILE A 116 -9.37 12.33 -8.54
CA ILE A 116 -7.93 12.08 -8.44
C ILE A 116 -7.41 11.63 -9.81
N LYS A 117 -6.30 12.18 -10.27
CA LYS A 117 -5.65 11.82 -11.53
C LYS A 117 -4.18 11.54 -11.33
N VAL A 118 -3.65 10.56 -12.05
CA VAL A 118 -2.21 10.29 -12.14
C VAL A 118 -1.77 10.63 -13.55
N ASP A 119 -0.69 11.41 -13.66
CA ASP A 119 -0.04 11.55 -14.95
C ASP A 119 0.55 10.19 -15.34
N LEU A 120 0.11 9.66 -16.48
CA LEU A 120 0.78 8.53 -17.11
C LEU A 120 2.10 9.03 -17.72
N PRO A 121 3.16 8.20 -17.78
CA PRO A 121 4.52 8.64 -18.11
C PRO A 121 4.59 9.58 -19.32
N PRO A 122 5.42 10.64 -19.25
CA PRO A 122 6.68 10.71 -18.49
C PRO A 122 6.62 11.36 -17.09
N SER A 123 5.48 11.84 -16.60
CA SER A 123 5.39 12.48 -15.28
C SER A 123 4.95 11.53 -14.17
N ASN A 124 5.53 11.73 -12.99
CA ASN A 124 5.30 10.95 -11.77
C ASN A 124 4.48 11.79 -10.76
N SER A 125 3.32 12.30 -11.18
CA SER A 125 2.56 13.24 -10.36
C SER A 125 1.11 12.82 -10.23
N ILE A 126 0.57 13.04 -9.04
CA ILE A 126 -0.83 12.80 -8.72
C ILE A 126 -1.52 14.12 -8.41
N TYR A 127 -2.74 14.27 -8.90
CA TYR A 127 -3.52 15.49 -8.82
C TYR A 127 -4.79 15.20 -8.05
N PHE A 128 -5.02 15.97 -7.00
CA PHE A 128 -6.28 15.96 -6.25
C PHE A 128 -7.03 17.20 -6.69
N LEU A 129 -8.15 16.99 -7.38
CA LEU A 129 -8.99 18.04 -7.92
C LEU A 129 -10.09 18.36 -6.92
N VAL A 130 -10.20 19.65 -6.61
CA VAL A 130 -11.07 20.19 -5.58
C VAL A 130 -11.88 21.31 -6.22
N GLY A 131 -13.09 21.01 -6.69
CA GLY A 131 -13.88 21.94 -7.50
C GLY A 131 -13.07 22.52 -8.68
N LEU A 132 -12.85 23.84 -8.68
CA LEU A 132 -12.09 24.55 -9.74
C LEU A 132 -10.57 24.66 -9.47
N ILE A 133 -10.09 24.11 -8.36
CA ILE A 133 -8.70 24.25 -7.90
C ILE A 133 -7.99 22.90 -7.99
N ASN A 134 -6.80 22.89 -8.60
CA ASN A 134 -5.97 21.68 -8.75
C ASN A 134 -4.79 21.73 -7.79
N LYS A 135 -4.47 20.61 -7.13
CA LYS A 135 -3.18 20.45 -6.44
C LYS A 135 -2.38 19.30 -7.02
N LYS A 136 -1.13 19.61 -7.36
CA LYS A 136 -0.08 18.64 -7.66
C LYS A 136 0.56 18.10 -6.37
N LEU A 137 0.63 16.79 -6.27
CA LEU A 137 1.33 16.02 -5.25
C LEU A 137 2.36 15.10 -5.91
N ASP A 138 3.42 14.76 -5.18
CA ASP A 138 4.41 13.80 -5.65
C ASP A 138 3.87 12.36 -5.52
N ILE A 139 3.95 11.58 -6.60
CA ILE A 139 3.44 10.19 -6.59
C ILE A 139 4.18 9.31 -5.57
N GLY A 140 5.42 9.67 -5.20
CA GLY A 140 6.24 8.92 -4.25
C GLY A 140 5.57 8.76 -2.89
N GLN A 141 4.77 9.74 -2.47
CA GLN A 141 4.04 9.70 -1.21
C GLN A 141 2.97 8.60 -1.17
N PHE A 142 2.49 8.12 -2.31
CA PHE A 142 1.39 7.15 -2.39
C PHE A 142 1.87 5.73 -2.71
N LYS A 143 3.18 5.51 -2.84
CA LYS A 143 3.73 4.17 -3.10
C LYS A 143 3.57 3.23 -1.91
N THR A 144 3.56 3.78 -0.71
CA THR A 144 3.40 3.06 0.55
C THR A 144 2.03 3.34 1.14
N ILE A 145 1.41 2.31 1.71
CA ILE A 145 0.15 2.46 2.45
C ILE A 145 0.44 3.19 3.76
N HIS A 146 -0.38 4.19 4.09
CA HIS A 146 -0.23 5.00 5.29
C HIS A 146 -1.24 4.61 6.37
N SER A 147 -0.78 4.64 7.62
CA SER A 147 -1.65 4.44 8.77
C SER A 147 -2.36 5.72 9.16
N CYS A 148 -3.56 5.58 9.73
CA CYS A 148 -4.27 6.71 10.31
C CYS A 148 -3.48 7.32 11.47
N ARG A 149 -3.55 8.64 11.61
CA ARG A 149 -3.11 9.30 12.82
C ARG A 149 -3.97 8.86 13.99
N ASP A 150 -3.34 8.36 15.05
CA ASP A 150 -4.02 8.06 16.30
C ASP A 150 -4.38 9.37 17.02
N ASP A 151 -5.67 9.69 17.11
CA ASP A 151 -6.17 10.78 17.96
C ASP A 151 -6.13 10.43 19.47
N LYS A 152 -5.65 9.23 19.81
CA LYS A 152 -5.48 8.78 21.20
C LYS A 152 -4.19 9.32 21.81
N VAL A 153 -4.16 10.62 22.10
CA VAL A 153 -3.41 11.10 23.28
C VAL A 153 -4.36 11.03 24.49
N SER A 154 -4.63 9.80 24.92
CA SER A 154 -5.05 9.53 26.30
C SER A 154 -3.78 9.10 27.04
N GLY A 155 -3.36 9.91 28.02
CA GLY A 155 -2.09 9.76 28.69
C GLY A 155 -1.88 8.43 29.42
N SER A 156 -0.60 8.23 29.76
CA SER A 156 0.05 7.20 30.58
C SER A 156 0.61 5.96 29.86
N GLY A 157 1.95 5.84 29.89
CA GLY A 157 2.68 4.57 29.73
C GLY A 157 3.82 4.60 28.72
N CYS A 158 5.06 4.48 29.20
CA CYS A 158 6.33 4.43 28.46
C CYS A 158 6.36 3.44 27.27
N GLY A 159 7.01 3.86 26.16
CA GLY A 159 7.59 2.94 25.19
C GLY A 159 7.94 3.57 23.83
N SER A 160 9.24 3.69 23.56
CA SER A 160 9.83 3.91 22.23
C SER A 160 9.77 5.32 21.63
N TRP A 161 10.63 6.20 22.15
CA TRP A 161 11.09 7.39 21.43
C TRP A 161 12.53 7.18 21.00
N SER A 162 12.80 7.25 19.70
CA SER A 162 13.87 8.07 19.10
C SER A 162 14.04 7.76 17.60
N PRO A 163 14.64 8.66 16.78
CA PRO A 163 14.58 10.13 16.88
C PRO A 163 14.64 10.90 15.51
N VAL A 164 14.47 12.22 15.62
CA VAL A 164 14.99 13.31 14.76
C VAL A 164 14.21 13.68 13.48
N PHE A 165 13.28 14.62 13.66
CA PHE A 165 13.15 15.77 12.76
C PHE A 165 14.50 16.48 12.64
N GLN A 166 15.14 16.42 11.48
CA GLN A 166 16.26 17.28 11.14
C GLN A 166 15.71 18.46 10.34
N LEU A 167 15.56 19.59 11.02
CA LEU A 167 15.35 20.88 10.38
C LEU A 167 16.66 21.24 9.64
N PRO A 168 16.64 21.64 8.36
CA PRO A 168 17.84 22.14 7.69
C PRO A 168 18.32 23.41 8.41
N THR A 169 19.60 23.45 8.75
CA THR A 169 20.24 24.66 9.29
C THR A 169 20.19 25.79 8.26
N PRO A 170 20.09 27.06 8.69
CA PRO A 170 20.22 28.22 7.82
C PRO A 170 21.63 28.22 7.21
N MET A 171 21.68 28.44 5.89
CA MET A 171 22.86 28.62 5.07
C MET A 171 23.91 29.55 5.70
N ASP A 172 25.12 29.02 5.86
CA ASP A 172 26.33 29.73 6.25
C ASP A 172 26.70 30.82 5.22
N GLU A 173 26.87 32.02 5.77
CA GLU A 173 27.92 33.00 5.51
C GLU A 173 28.50 33.10 4.08
N VAL A 174 28.04 34.10 3.33
CA VAL A 174 28.79 34.67 2.20
C VAL A 174 29.86 35.62 2.78
N PRO A 175 31.16 35.37 2.59
CA PRO A 175 32.19 36.32 3.01
C PRO A 175 32.14 37.56 2.11
N MET A 176 31.97 38.73 2.73
CA MET A 176 32.18 40.02 2.07
C MET A 176 33.66 40.17 1.72
N LEU A 177 33.98 40.14 0.43
CA LEU A 177 35.25 40.59 -0.09
C LEU A 177 35.36 42.11 0.12
N LEU A 178 36.29 42.53 0.98
CA LEU A 178 36.83 43.90 0.97
C LEU A 178 37.95 43.94 -0.06
N THR A 179 37.72 44.66 -1.16
CA THR A 179 38.79 45.18 -2.02
C THR A 179 39.48 46.35 -1.32
N GLU A 180 40.81 46.39 -1.44
CA GLU A 180 41.66 47.56 -1.11
C GLU A 180 41.19 48.86 -1.77
#